data_AF-A0A0C3DL00-F1
#
_entry.id   AF-A0A0C3DL00-F1
#
_cell.length_a   1.000
_cell.length_b   1.000
_cell.length_c   1.000
_cell.angle_alpha   90.00
_cell.angle_beta   90.00
_cell.angle_gamma   90.00
#
_symmetry.space_group_name_H-M   'P 1'
#
loop_
_entity.id
_entity.type
_entity.pdbx_description
1 polymer ?
#
loop_
_entity_poly.entity_id
_entity_poly.type
_entity_poly.pdbx_seq_one_letter_code
_entity_poly.pdbx_strand_id
1 'polypeptide(L)'
;SEAIRNAITQYNTQARLINRPMVTWKDITEYSFLGKFDLLHNARLNIQECDWAKPAYQEATLKYFKLCCAKEEITRLNVEIHRLCTSIHDEVISVANVINKLQQSNRMLAQELHQQYRSHLAINAV
;
A
#
# COMPACT_ATOMS: atom_id res chain seq x y z
N SER A 1 21.72 9.57 -14.67
CA SER A 1 21.55 8.94 -15.99
C SER A 1 22.14 9.85 -17.06
N GLU A 2 23.08 9.35 -17.85
CA GLU A 2 23.71 10.10 -18.95
C GLU A 2 22.70 10.44 -20.05
N ALA A 3 21.79 9.50 -20.36
CA ALA A 3 20.71 9.70 -21.33
C ALA A 3 19.82 10.93 -21.00
N ILE A 4 19.45 11.10 -19.72
CA ILE A 4 18.62 12.23 -19.30
C ILE A 4 19.40 13.56 -19.38
N ARG A 5 20.71 13.56 -19.05
CA ARG A 5 21.56 14.76 -19.20
C ARG A 5 21.70 15.18 -20.66
N ASN A 6 21.84 14.20 -21.56
CA ASN A 6 21.89 14.44 -23.01
C ASN A 6 20.54 14.98 -23.51
N ALA A 7 19.42 14.42 -23.05
CA ALA A 7 18.08 14.90 -23.39
C ALA A 7 17.85 16.35 -22.92
N ILE A 8 18.26 16.72 -21.71
CA ILE A 8 18.21 18.11 -21.20
C ILE A 8 19.01 19.04 -22.11
N THR A 9 20.22 18.63 -22.50
CA THR A 9 21.11 19.42 -23.34
C THR A 9 20.49 19.66 -24.72
N GLN A 10 19.93 18.61 -25.32
CA GLN A 10 19.21 18.71 -26.59
C GLN A 10 17.97 19.61 -26.47
N TYR A 11 17.15 19.41 -25.45
CA TYR A 11 15.98 20.24 -25.18
C TYR A 11 16.36 21.72 -25.04
N ASN A 12 17.32 22.06 -24.17
CA ASN A 12 17.75 23.44 -23.92
C ASN A 12 18.36 24.11 -25.16
N THR A 13 18.99 23.33 -26.05
CA THR A 13 19.49 23.82 -27.33
C THR A 13 18.33 24.26 -28.23
N GLN A 14 17.30 23.43 -28.35
CA GLN A 14 16.12 23.74 -29.16
C GLN A 14 15.27 24.84 -28.52
N ALA A 15 15.04 24.79 -27.20
CA ALA A 15 14.27 25.77 -26.44
C ALA A 15 14.79 27.20 -26.65
N ARG A 16 16.11 27.36 -26.75
CA ARG A 16 16.76 28.65 -27.05
C ARG A 16 16.37 29.23 -28.40
N LEU A 17 16.24 28.38 -29.42
CA LEU A 17 15.86 28.79 -30.78
C LEU A 17 14.41 29.28 -30.85
N ILE A 18 13.55 28.76 -29.99
CA ILE A 18 12.12 29.08 -29.93
C ILE A 18 11.74 29.96 -28.72
N ASN A 19 12.73 30.58 -28.06
CA ASN A 19 12.57 31.45 -26.89
C ASN A 19 11.72 30.85 -25.76
N ARG A 20 11.96 29.57 -25.44
CA ARG A 20 11.34 28.83 -24.33
C ARG A 20 12.28 28.76 -23.12
N PRO A 21 11.75 28.64 -21.89
CA PRO A 21 12.57 28.51 -20.69
C PRO A 21 13.41 27.23 -20.72
N MET A 22 14.66 27.33 -20.25
CA MET A 22 15.55 26.19 -20.10
C MET A 22 15.20 25.38 -18.85
N VAL A 23 15.46 24.09 -18.90
CA VAL A 23 15.18 23.13 -17.82
C VAL A 23 16.49 22.62 -17.24
N THR A 24 16.56 22.54 -15.92
CA THR A 24 17.70 22.02 -15.17
C THR A 24 17.44 20.58 -14.71
N TRP A 25 18.51 19.86 -14.38
CA TRP A 25 18.39 18.54 -13.73
C TRP A 25 17.52 18.58 -12.47
N LYS A 26 17.67 19.64 -11.66
CA LYS A 26 16.89 19.86 -10.44
C LYS A 26 15.40 19.89 -10.73
N ASP A 27 14.98 20.66 -11.74
CA ASP A 27 13.57 20.78 -12.15
C ASP A 27 13.01 19.41 -12.57
N ILE A 28 13.77 18.63 -13.33
CA ILE A 28 13.34 17.27 -13.72
C ILE A 28 13.21 16.35 -12.52
N THR A 29 14.10 16.43 -11.54
CA THR A 29 13.98 15.62 -10.33
C THR A 29 12.77 16.03 -9.49
N GLU A 30 12.53 17.34 -9.34
CA GLU A 30 11.38 17.88 -8.61
C GLU A 30 10.04 17.51 -9.26
N TYR A 31 9.98 17.44 -10.59
CA TYR A 31 8.77 17.09 -11.34
C TYR A 31 8.72 15.65 -11.84
N SER A 32 9.68 14.81 -11.46
CA SER A 32 9.74 13.40 -11.88
C SER A 32 8.48 12.60 -11.51
N PHE A 33 7.74 13.05 -10.50
CA PHE A 33 6.45 12.47 -10.11
C PHE A 33 5.32 12.74 -11.12
N LEU A 34 5.36 13.85 -11.87
CA LEU A 34 4.34 14.18 -12.89
C LEU A 34 4.42 13.21 -14.07
N GLY A 35 5.62 12.70 -14.36
CA GLY A 35 5.83 11.65 -15.36
C GLY A 35 5.21 10.30 -15.01
N LYS A 36 4.65 10.13 -13.81
CA LYS A 36 3.90 8.92 -13.42
C LYS A 36 2.43 8.95 -13.85
N PHE A 37 1.98 10.05 -14.45
CA PHE A 37 0.60 10.22 -14.88
C PHE A 37 0.54 10.38 -16.40
N ASP A 38 0.43 9.27 -17.12
CA ASP A 38 0.28 9.26 -18.59
C ASP A 38 -0.91 10.11 -19.07
N LEU A 39 -1.93 10.27 -18.20
CA LEU A 39 -3.10 11.11 -18.45
C LEU A 39 -2.74 12.59 -18.67
N LEU A 40 -1.65 13.07 -18.07
CA LEU A 40 -1.21 14.47 -18.17
C LEU A 40 -0.55 14.80 -19.51
N HIS A 41 -0.09 13.79 -20.26
CA HIS A 41 0.54 13.98 -21.56
C HIS A 41 -0.42 14.61 -22.60
N ASN A 42 -1.72 14.31 -22.50
CA ASN A 42 -2.72 14.78 -23.46
C ASN A 42 -3.41 16.09 -23.04
N ALA A 43 -3.32 16.44 -21.77
CA ALA A 43 -3.78 17.73 -21.27
C ALA A 43 -2.72 18.78 -21.65
N ARG A 44 -2.92 19.51 -22.75
CA ARG A 44 -2.06 20.63 -23.20
C ARG A 44 -2.10 21.84 -22.24
N LEU A 45 -2.26 21.60 -20.94
CA LEU A 45 -2.32 22.59 -19.88
C LEU A 45 -0.93 22.73 -19.27
N ASN A 46 -0.57 23.96 -18.89
CA ASN A 46 0.65 24.19 -18.13
C ASN A 46 0.44 23.74 -16.67
N ILE A 47 0.49 22.43 -16.45
CA ILE A 47 0.20 21.81 -15.15
C ILE A 47 1.14 22.33 -14.06
N GLN A 48 2.33 22.81 -14.42
CA GLN A 48 3.30 23.41 -13.50
C GLN A 48 2.74 24.64 -12.75
N GLU A 49 1.76 25.34 -13.33
CA GLU A 49 1.12 26.50 -12.70
C GLU A 49 0.01 26.10 -11.73
N CYS A 50 -0.47 24.85 -11.78
CA CYS A 50 -1.50 24.39 -10.86
C CYS A 50 -0.94 24.20 -9.45
N ASP A 51 -1.67 24.68 -8.43
CA ASP A 51 -1.23 24.55 -7.04
C ASP A 51 -1.01 23.10 -6.60
N TRP A 52 -1.78 22.14 -7.12
CA TRP A 52 -1.59 20.71 -6.82
C TRP A 52 -0.31 20.10 -7.41
N ALA A 53 0.26 20.72 -8.44
CA ALA A 53 1.51 20.26 -9.08
C ALA A 53 2.76 20.87 -8.45
N LYS A 54 2.60 21.86 -7.56
CA LYS A 54 3.71 22.42 -6.79
C LYS A 54 4.16 21.39 -5.73
N PRO A 55 5.47 21.07 -5.65
CA PRO A 55 5.97 20.01 -4.75
C PRO A 55 5.53 20.14 -3.29
N ALA A 56 5.53 21.36 -2.75
CA ALA A 56 5.14 21.60 -1.35
C ALA A 56 3.67 21.24 -1.06
N TYR A 57 2.76 21.58 -1.98
CA TYR A 57 1.35 21.27 -1.82
C TYR A 57 1.11 19.77 -1.98
N GLN A 58 1.77 19.13 -2.95
CA GLN A 58 1.69 17.68 -3.11
C GLN A 58 2.20 16.95 -1.85
N GLU A 59 3.33 17.37 -1.29
CA GLU A 59 3.87 16.78 -0.06
C GLU A 59 2.89 16.93 1.11
N ALA A 60 2.29 18.12 1.27
CA ALA A 60 1.27 18.37 2.27
C ALA A 60 0.02 17.49 2.05
N THR A 61 -0.46 17.37 0.81
CA THR A 61 -1.59 16.52 0.44
C THR A 61 -1.31 15.05 0.71
N LEU A 62 -0.13 14.55 0.36
CA LEU A 62 0.29 13.17 0.65
C LEU A 62 0.33 12.91 2.16
N LYS A 63 0.91 13.84 2.94
CA LYS A 63 0.93 13.74 4.41
C LYS A 63 -0.49 13.76 5.00
N TYR A 64 -1.35 14.64 4.50
CA TYR A 64 -2.74 14.73 4.91
C TYR A 64 -3.50 13.42 4.65
N PHE A 65 -3.43 12.88 3.43
CA PHE A 65 -4.11 11.62 3.12
C PHE A 65 -3.53 10.43 3.88
N LYS A 66 -2.20 10.36 4.07
CA LYS A 66 -1.60 9.35 4.96
C LYS A 66 -2.15 9.44 6.38
N LEU A 67 -2.35 10.64 6.91
CA LEU A 67 -2.96 10.83 8.22
C LEU A 67 -4.43 10.40 8.26
N CYS A 68 -5.21 10.73 7.23
CA CYS A 68 -6.60 10.28 7.12
C CYS A 68 -6.68 8.75 7.07
N CYS A 69 -5.92 8.12 6.18
CA CYS A 69 -5.86 6.66 6.08
C CYS A 69 -5.39 6.02 7.39
N ALA A 70 -4.41 6.61 8.10
CA ALA A 70 -3.98 6.08 9.39
C ALA A 70 -5.10 6.09 10.44
N LYS A 71 -5.95 7.13 10.46
CA LYS A 71 -7.10 7.20 11.38
C LYS A 71 -8.18 6.16 11.03
N GLU A 72 -8.45 5.99 9.75
CA GLU A 72 -9.37 4.96 9.26
C GLU A 72 -8.84 3.56 9.59
N GLU A 73 -7.55 3.34 9.38
CA GLU A 73 -6.88 2.08 9.62
C GLU A 73 -6.93 1.67 11.09
N ILE A 74 -6.76 2.60 12.03
CA ILE A 74 -6.95 2.33 13.47
C ILE A 74 -8.36 1.79 13.74
N THR A 75 -9.37 2.41 13.12
CA THR A 75 -10.77 1.98 13.29
C THR A 75 -11.00 0.59 12.69
N ARG A 76 -10.45 0.33 11.50
CA ARG A 76 -10.51 -0.98 10.84
C ARG A 76 -9.82 -2.06 11.66
N LEU A 77 -8.60 -1.81 12.13
CA LEU A 77 -7.83 -2.73 12.94
C LEU A 77 -8.55 -3.08 14.25
N ASN A 78 -9.20 -2.13 14.91
CA ASN A 78 -10.01 -2.43 16.09
C ASN A 78 -11.10 -3.46 15.78
N VAL A 79 -11.79 -3.34 14.64
CA VAL A 79 -12.81 -4.32 14.23
C VAL A 79 -12.17 -5.66 13.87
N GLU A 80 -11.05 -5.66 13.14
CA GLU A 80 -10.37 -6.89 12.73
C GLU A 80 -9.79 -7.67 13.91
N ILE A 81 -9.22 -6.99 14.91
CA ILE A 81 -8.73 -7.62 16.13
C ILE A 81 -9.86 -8.36 16.85
N HIS A 82 -11.02 -7.71 17.02
CA HIS A 82 -12.17 -8.36 17.65
C HIS A 82 -12.65 -9.57 16.84
N ARG A 83 -12.74 -9.43 15.51
CA ARG A 83 -13.13 -10.54 14.62
C ARG A 83 -12.15 -11.70 14.70
N LEU A 84 -10.84 -11.42 14.77
CA LEU A 84 -9.81 -12.44 14.90
C LEU A 84 -9.94 -13.16 16.25
N CYS A 85 -10.09 -12.43 17.35
CA CYS A 85 -10.30 -13.02 18.67
C CYS A 85 -11.55 -13.90 18.71
N THR A 86 -12.67 -13.44 18.13
CA THR A 86 -13.89 -14.24 18.01
C THR A 86 -13.66 -15.49 17.17
N SER A 87 -13.00 -15.36 16.02
CA SER A 87 -12.70 -16.51 15.15
C SER A 87 -11.83 -17.55 15.84
N ILE A 88 -10.81 -17.13 16.60
CA ILE A 88 -9.96 -18.04 17.39
C ILE A 88 -10.81 -18.75 18.46
N HIS A 89 -11.64 -18.01 19.19
CA HIS A 89 -12.50 -18.58 20.23
C HIS A 89 -13.50 -19.60 19.65
N ASP A 90 -14.16 -19.25 18.56
CA ASP A 90 -15.14 -20.11 17.87
C ASP A 90 -14.47 -21.36 17.29
N GLU A 91 -13.24 -21.23 16.76
CA GLU A 91 -12.45 -22.36 16.29
C GLU A 91 -12.16 -23.34 17.42
N VAL A 92 -11.71 -22.86 18.60
CA VAL A 92 -11.43 -23.71 19.76
C VAL A 92 -12.65 -24.54 20.15
N ILE A 93 -13.82 -23.89 20.22
CA ILE A 93 -15.08 -24.57 20.56
C ILE A 93 -15.47 -25.58 19.47
N SER A 94 -15.38 -25.18 18.20
CA SER A 94 -15.73 -26.00 17.05
C SER A 94 -14.88 -27.27 16.98
N VAL A 95 -13.56 -27.13 17.08
CA VAL A 95 -12.61 -28.25 17.04
C VAL A 95 -12.81 -29.18 18.23
N ALA A 96 -13.00 -28.65 19.44
CA ALA A 96 -13.31 -29.48 20.62
C ALA A 96 -14.59 -30.31 20.41
N ASN A 97 -15.64 -29.71 19.86
CA ASN A 97 -16.88 -30.41 19.53
C ASN A 97 -16.68 -31.51 18.47
N VAL A 98 -15.88 -31.24 17.43
CA VAL A 98 -15.56 -32.22 16.40
C VAL A 98 -14.75 -33.39 16.98
N ILE A 99 -13.75 -33.12 17.82
CA ILE A 99 -12.96 -34.16 18.49
C ILE A 99 -13.87 -35.03 19.36
N ASN A 100 -14.76 -34.44 20.15
CA ASN A 100 -15.70 -35.19 21.00
C ASN A 100 -16.64 -36.10 20.19
N LYS A 101 -17.12 -35.63 19.03
CA LYS A 101 -17.94 -36.44 18.11
C LYS A 101 -17.11 -37.57 17.50
N LEU A 102 -15.88 -37.28 17.08
CA LEU A 102 -14.98 -38.28 16.49
C LEU A 102 -14.53 -39.32 17.51
N GLN A 103 -14.41 -38.99 18.79
CA GLN A 103 -14.10 -39.99 19.83
C GLN A 103 -15.13 -41.13 19.88
N GLN A 104 -16.39 -40.85 19.52
CA GLN A 104 -17.47 -41.84 19.52
C GLN A 104 -17.50 -42.68 18.23
N SER A 105 -17.05 -42.13 17.10
CA SER A 105 -17.14 -42.80 15.78
C SER A 105 -15.80 -43.32 15.25
N ASN A 106 -14.73 -42.55 15.39
CA ASN A 106 -13.39 -42.89 14.93
C ASN A 106 -12.31 -42.28 15.85
N ARG A 107 -11.89 -43.08 16.83
CA ARG A 107 -10.91 -42.68 17.86
C ARG A 107 -9.54 -42.32 17.29
N MET A 108 -9.07 -43.03 16.25
CA MET A 108 -7.75 -42.76 15.65
C MET A 108 -7.73 -41.37 15.01
N LEU A 109 -8.75 -41.04 14.22
CA LEU A 109 -8.86 -39.72 13.60
C LEU A 109 -9.00 -38.61 14.64
N ALA A 110 -9.72 -38.86 15.74
CA ALA A 110 -9.82 -37.91 16.84
C ALA A 110 -8.47 -37.60 17.49
N GLN A 111 -7.60 -38.61 17.65
CA GLN A 111 -6.26 -38.43 18.22
C GLN A 111 -5.34 -37.63 17.30
N GLU A 112 -5.33 -37.93 16.00
CA GLU A 112 -4.53 -37.17 15.03
C GLU A 112 -4.96 -35.71 14.95
N LEU A 113 -6.27 -35.45 14.88
CA LEU A 113 -6.81 -34.09 14.85
C LEU A 113 -6.45 -33.31 16.12
N HIS A 114 -6.53 -33.96 17.29
CA HIS A 114 -6.13 -33.35 18.55
C HIS A 114 -4.64 -32.99 18.55
N GLN A 115 -3.77 -33.88 18.06
CA GLN A 115 -2.33 -33.63 18.00
C GLN A 115 -2.00 -32.47 17.07
N GLN A 116 -2.62 -32.42 15.89
CA GLN A 116 -2.43 -31.32 14.94
C GLN A 116 -2.92 -29.98 15.51
N TYR A 117 -4.07 -29.98 16.19
CA TYR A 117 -4.65 -28.75 16.74
C TYR A 117 -3.83 -28.16 17.91
N ARG A 118 -3.14 -29.00 18.69
CA ARG A 118 -2.23 -28.51 19.75
C ARG A 118 -1.14 -27.57 19.22
N SER A 119 -0.63 -27.84 18.02
CA SER A 119 0.34 -26.95 17.37
C SER A 119 -0.29 -25.60 16.98
N HIS A 120 -1.55 -25.61 16.55
CA HIS A 120 -2.28 -24.39 16.18
C HIS A 120 -2.58 -23.50 17.39
N LEU A 121 -2.95 -24.12 18.53
CA LEU A 121 -3.18 -23.41 19.79
C LEU A 121 -1.94 -22.66 20.29
N ALA A 122 -0.74 -23.21 20.08
CA ALA A 122 0.51 -22.56 20.47
C ALA A 122 0.75 -21.25 19.68
N ILE A 123 0.28 -21.18 18.44
CA ILE A 123 0.36 -19.97 17.60
C ILE A 123 -0.66 -18.93 18.09
N ASN A 124 -1.87 -19.36 18.44
CA ASN A 124 -2.95 -18.48 18.90
C ASN A 124 -2.78 -17.99 20.35
N ALA A 125 -1.76 -18.46 21.08
CA ALA A 125 -1.48 -18.09 22.47
C ALA A 125 -0.43 -16.97 22.63
N VAL A 126 0.13 -16.45 21.52
CA VAL A 126 1.11 -15.35 21.46
C VAL A 126 0.39 -14.01 21.32
#